data_AF-A0A959NHU9-F1
#
_entry.id   AF-A0A959NHU9-F1
#
_cell.length_a   1.000
_cell.length_b   1.000
_cell.length_c   1.000
_cell.angle_alpha   90.00
_cell.angle_beta   90.00
_cell.angle_gamma   90.00
#
_symmetry.space_group_name_H-M   'P 1'
#
loop_
_entity.id
_entity.type
_entity.pdbx_description
1 polymer ?
#
loop_
_entity_poly.entity_id
_entity_poly.type
_entity_poly.pdbx_seq_one_letter_code
_entity_poly.pdbx_strand_id
1 'polypeptide(L)'
;MQSLLELKGVKYTGSGVLSSSLSMDKAKSKVMFNHFGVSTPKWIEATKHCPISELDKQIKDTIKYPCIVKPNDQGSTIGLTKCNSSNELEESMKLATQFANNILLEEFIEGRELSVGIVQGVPLPILEIIPKHEIYDYECKYTDGMSEYIVPAKIEKSLEIELQRQALIAFNSLSCEHYSRIDFRVDKDGIPYCFEINTLPGMTSHSLVPKMAAANGIQFNELVDIIIKLAL
;
A
#
# COMPACT_ATOMS: atom_id res chain seq x y z
N MET A 1 -13.69 3.00 13.86
CA MET A 1 -13.25 3.35 15.24
C MET A 1 -13.12 4.85 15.43
N GLN A 2 -12.44 5.54 14.50
CA GLN A 2 -12.22 6.98 14.48
C GLN A 2 -13.51 7.78 14.76
N SER A 3 -14.61 7.47 14.07
CA SER A 3 -15.89 8.18 14.26
C SER A 3 -16.43 8.06 15.69
N LEU A 4 -16.21 6.91 16.34
CA LEU A 4 -16.63 6.70 17.73
C LEU A 4 -15.79 7.54 18.70
N LEU A 5 -14.48 7.66 18.44
CA LEU A 5 -13.57 8.48 19.25
C LEU A 5 -13.92 9.96 19.12
N GLU A 6 -14.19 10.44 17.90
CA GLU A 6 -14.66 11.81 17.64
C GLU A 6 -15.98 12.12 18.36
N LEU A 7 -16.97 11.23 18.27
CA LEU A 7 -18.24 11.37 18.99
C LEU A 7 -18.08 11.41 20.52
N LYS A 8 -17.02 10.81 21.04
CA LYS A 8 -16.70 10.79 22.48
C LYS A 8 -15.76 11.93 22.89
N GLY A 9 -15.30 12.77 21.95
CA GLY A 9 -14.30 13.81 22.22
C GLY A 9 -12.94 13.25 22.65
N VAL A 10 -12.64 11.99 22.30
CA VAL A 10 -11.37 11.33 22.62
C VAL A 10 -10.39 11.57 21.48
N LYS A 11 -9.26 12.20 21.80
CA LYS A 11 -8.14 12.40 20.86
C LYS A 11 -7.49 11.07 20.50
N TYR A 12 -7.00 10.94 19.27
CA TYR A 12 -6.40 9.70 18.76
C TYR A 12 -5.31 9.96 17.71
N THR A 13 -4.40 9.00 17.58
CA THR A 13 -3.28 9.05 16.62
C THR A 13 -3.69 8.49 15.25
N GLY A 14 -2.96 8.89 14.21
CA GLY A 14 -3.25 8.51 12.82
C GLY A 14 -4.36 9.35 12.18
N SER A 15 -4.73 9.03 10.94
CA SER A 15 -5.65 9.86 10.15
C SER A 15 -7.11 9.81 10.60
N GLY A 16 -7.85 10.86 10.24
CA GLY A 16 -9.28 11.01 10.49
C GLY A 16 -10.20 9.95 9.84
N VAL A 17 -11.51 10.07 10.06
CA VAL A 17 -12.54 9.14 9.54
C VAL A 17 -12.49 8.98 8.02
N LEU A 18 -12.53 10.10 7.29
CA LEU A 18 -12.57 10.11 5.83
C LEU A 18 -11.31 9.46 5.25
N SER A 19 -10.15 9.93 5.69
CA SER A 19 -8.85 9.45 5.24
C SER A 19 -8.63 7.98 5.54
N SER A 20 -8.99 7.52 6.74
CA SER A 20 -8.91 6.11 7.10
C SER A 20 -9.82 5.24 6.23
N SER A 21 -11.02 5.72 5.91
CA SER A 21 -11.98 4.98 5.08
C SER A 21 -11.54 4.93 3.61
N LEU A 22 -11.09 6.07 3.06
CA LEU A 22 -10.59 6.14 1.68
C LEU A 22 -9.33 5.31 1.50
N SER A 23 -8.39 5.38 2.45
CA SER A 23 -7.12 4.64 2.39
C SER A 23 -7.32 3.12 2.41
N MET A 24 -8.35 2.65 3.12
CA MET A 24 -8.69 1.22 3.13
C MET A 24 -9.30 0.78 1.79
N ASP A 25 -10.08 1.64 1.13
CA ASP A 25 -10.61 1.39 -0.21
C ASP A 25 -9.57 1.71 -1.29
N LYS A 26 -8.84 0.68 -1.74
CA LYS A 26 -7.74 0.84 -2.71
C LYS A 26 -8.23 1.45 -4.02
N ALA A 27 -9.38 1.03 -4.55
CA ALA A 27 -9.93 1.60 -5.77
C ALA A 27 -10.20 3.11 -5.64
N LYS A 28 -10.83 3.55 -4.55
CA LYS A 28 -11.09 4.98 -4.33
C LYS A 28 -9.81 5.76 -4.04
N SER A 29 -8.86 5.18 -3.30
CA SER A 29 -7.53 5.77 -3.14
C SER A 29 -6.84 6.03 -4.49
N LYS A 30 -6.92 5.07 -5.41
CA LYS A 30 -6.32 5.18 -6.76
C LYS A 30 -6.99 6.22 -7.64
N VAL A 31 -8.30 6.43 -7.49
CA VAL A 31 -8.98 7.57 -8.15
C VAL A 31 -8.39 8.89 -7.68
N MET A 32 -8.17 9.06 -6.38
CA MET A 32 -7.56 10.26 -5.82
C MET A 32 -6.10 10.40 -6.28
N PHE A 33 -5.32 9.32 -6.26
CA PHE A 33 -3.96 9.30 -6.77
C PHE A 33 -3.88 9.82 -8.21
N ASN A 34 -4.66 9.23 -9.12
CA ASN A 34 -4.71 9.67 -10.51
C ASN A 34 -5.12 11.14 -10.65
N HIS A 35 -6.12 11.59 -9.90
CA HIS A 35 -6.59 12.98 -9.95
C HIS A 35 -5.47 13.97 -9.57
N PHE A 36 -4.64 13.63 -8.59
CA PHE A 36 -3.53 14.47 -8.13
C PHE A 36 -2.19 14.17 -8.82
N GLY A 37 -2.18 13.35 -9.87
CA GLY A 37 -0.98 13.05 -10.65
C GLY A 37 -0.02 12.06 -9.97
N VAL A 38 -0.53 11.23 -9.07
CA VAL A 38 0.20 10.09 -8.49
C VAL A 38 0.00 8.87 -9.37
N SER A 39 1.08 8.37 -9.95
CA SER A 39 1.07 7.15 -10.76
C SER A 39 0.65 5.96 -9.91
N THR A 40 -0.25 5.14 -10.44
CA THR A 40 -0.75 3.91 -9.80
C THR A 40 -1.01 2.85 -10.87
N PRO A 41 -0.90 1.55 -10.57
CA PRO A 41 -1.18 0.53 -11.56
C PRO A 41 -2.62 0.66 -12.09
N LYS A 42 -2.85 0.54 -13.40
CA LYS A 42 -4.20 0.43 -13.97
C LYS A 42 -4.98 -0.69 -13.27
N TRP A 43 -6.29 -0.50 -13.14
CA TRP A 43 -7.13 -1.43 -12.40
C TRP A 43 -8.52 -1.61 -12.99
N ILE A 44 -9.16 -2.70 -12.57
CA ILE A 44 -10.56 -3.03 -12.80
C ILE A 44 -11.18 -3.33 -11.43
N GLU A 45 -12.35 -2.75 -11.15
CA GLU A 45 -13.17 -3.10 -9.98
C GLU A 45 -14.13 -4.23 -10.37
N ALA A 46 -14.19 -5.28 -9.54
CA ALA A 46 -15.08 -6.41 -9.73
C ALA A 46 -15.85 -6.72 -8.44
N THR A 47 -16.97 -7.43 -8.59
CA THR A 47 -17.68 -8.02 -7.45
C THR A 47 -17.77 -9.52 -7.63
N LYS A 48 -18.12 -10.24 -6.56
CA LYS A 48 -18.33 -11.70 -6.62
C LYS A 48 -19.36 -12.17 -7.65
N HIS A 49 -20.19 -11.27 -8.17
CA HIS A 49 -21.24 -11.57 -9.13
C HIS A 49 -20.84 -11.28 -10.58
N CYS A 50 -19.63 -10.73 -10.81
CA CYS A 50 -19.18 -10.42 -12.15
C CYS A 50 -18.84 -11.70 -12.94
N PRO A 51 -19.34 -11.89 -14.16
CA PRO A 51 -19.01 -13.07 -14.97
C PRO A 51 -17.51 -13.15 -15.28
N ILE A 52 -16.90 -14.31 -15.04
CA ILE A 52 -15.46 -14.52 -15.31
C ILE A 52 -15.09 -14.24 -16.76
N SER A 53 -15.95 -14.59 -17.72
CA SER A 53 -15.72 -14.30 -19.15
C SER A 53 -15.68 -12.81 -19.47
N GLU A 54 -16.46 -12.00 -18.76
CA GLU A 54 -16.46 -10.54 -18.93
C GLU A 54 -15.19 -9.95 -18.31
N LEU A 55 -14.83 -10.37 -17.10
CA LEU A 55 -13.59 -9.96 -16.44
C LEU A 55 -12.37 -10.31 -17.28
N ASP A 56 -12.29 -11.53 -17.82
CA ASP A 56 -11.17 -11.96 -18.65
C ASP A 56 -11.00 -11.07 -19.89
N LYS A 57 -12.11 -10.66 -20.52
CA LYS A 57 -12.08 -9.70 -21.62
C LYS A 57 -11.55 -8.33 -21.16
N GLN A 58 -12.08 -7.79 -20.07
CA GLN A 58 -11.63 -6.50 -19.53
C GLN A 58 -10.14 -6.52 -19.16
N ILE A 59 -9.66 -7.62 -18.58
CA ILE A 59 -8.24 -7.84 -18.26
C ILE A 59 -7.42 -7.79 -19.55
N LYS A 60 -7.79 -8.59 -20.54
CA LYS A 60 -7.12 -8.64 -21.85
C LYS A 60 -7.16 -7.31 -22.57
N ASP A 61 -8.12 -6.43 -22.34
CA ASP A 61 -8.18 -5.12 -22.99
C ASP A 61 -7.39 -4.05 -22.22
N THR A 62 -7.44 -4.06 -20.88
CA THR A 62 -7.00 -2.92 -20.04
C THR A 62 -5.67 -3.12 -19.34
N ILE A 63 -5.52 -4.22 -18.59
CA ILE A 63 -4.39 -4.42 -17.66
C ILE A 63 -3.43 -5.54 -18.07
N LYS A 64 -3.87 -6.45 -18.95
CA LYS A 64 -3.16 -7.64 -19.45
C LYS A 64 -2.75 -8.62 -18.32
N TYR A 65 -2.27 -9.80 -18.72
CA TYR A 65 -1.68 -10.77 -17.80
C TYR A 65 -0.14 -10.67 -17.84
N PRO A 66 0.56 -10.98 -16.73
CA PRO A 66 0.00 -11.29 -15.42
C PRO A 66 -0.69 -10.07 -14.76
N CYS A 67 -1.67 -10.32 -13.91
CA CYS A 67 -2.36 -9.29 -13.13
C CYS A 67 -2.44 -9.68 -11.65
N ILE A 68 -2.55 -8.70 -10.77
CA ILE A 68 -2.80 -8.92 -9.35
C ILE A 68 -4.31 -8.93 -9.09
N VAL A 69 -4.82 -9.98 -8.45
CA VAL A 69 -6.21 -10.07 -7.98
C VAL A 69 -6.18 -9.99 -6.46
N LYS A 70 -6.85 -8.99 -5.85
CA LYS A 70 -6.82 -8.79 -4.40
C LYS A 70 -8.13 -8.21 -3.86
N PRO A 71 -8.48 -8.47 -2.58
CA PRO A 71 -9.57 -7.76 -1.92
C PRO A 71 -9.33 -6.25 -1.89
N ASN A 72 -10.36 -5.47 -2.18
CA ASN A 72 -10.24 -4.02 -2.26
C ASN A 72 -9.95 -3.38 -0.88
N ASP A 73 -10.54 -3.93 0.18
CA ASP A 73 -10.61 -3.34 1.54
C ASP A 73 -9.84 -4.11 2.62
N GLN A 74 -8.99 -5.08 2.25
CA GLN A 74 -8.19 -5.85 3.20
C GLN A 74 -6.72 -5.40 3.23
N GLY A 75 -6.10 -5.53 4.41
CA GLY A 75 -4.66 -5.37 4.59
C GLY A 75 -3.90 -6.69 4.48
N SER A 76 -2.58 -6.63 4.70
CA SER A 76 -1.72 -7.81 4.93
C SER A 76 -1.67 -8.85 3.81
N THR A 77 -1.96 -8.45 2.56
CA THR A 77 -1.89 -9.36 1.39
C THR A 77 -2.85 -10.57 1.47
N ILE A 78 -3.86 -10.51 2.34
CA ILE A 78 -4.83 -11.60 2.47
C ILE A 78 -5.68 -11.68 1.20
N GLY A 79 -5.81 -12.89 0.64
CA GLY A 79 -6.58 -13.14 -0.57
C GLY A 79 -5.97 -12.58 -1.86
N LEU A 80 -4.72 -12.13 -1.83
CA LEU A 80 -4.01 -11.64 -3.00
C LEU A 80 -3.41 -12.79 -3.81
N THR A 81 -3.57 -12.74 -5.13
CA THR A 81 -2.97 -13.71 -6.07
C THR A 81 -2.33 -12.97 -7.25
N LYS A 82 -1.17 -13.44 -7.71
CA LYS A 82 -0.64 -13.10 -9.03
C LYS A 82 -1.24 -14.08 -10.05
N CYS A 83 -2.23 -13.62 -10.81
CA CYS A 83 -2.92 -14.39 -11.83
C CYS A 83 -2.17 -14.26 -13.16
N ASN A 84 -1.61 -15.37 -13.66
CA ASN A 84 -0.75 -15.36 -14.83
C ASN A 84 -1.50 -15.55 -16.15
N SER A 85 -2.75 -16.02 -16.10
CA SER A 85 -3.53 -16.32 -17.31
C SER A 85 -5.03 -16.38 -17.04
N SER A 86 -5.82 -16.38 -18.13
CA SER A 86 -7.27 -16.58 -18.10
C SER A 86 -7.71 -17.83 -17.33
N ASN A 87 -6.90 -18.89 -17.34
CA ASN A 87 -7.23 -20.15 -16.69
C ASN A 87 -7.13 -20.06 -15.15
N GLU A 88 -6.34 -19.13 -14.63
CA GLU A 88 -6.14 -18.91 -13.19
C GLU A 88 -7.14 -17.90 -12.60
N LEU A 89 -7.88 -17.18 -13.46
CA LEU A 89 -8.72 -16.07 -13.05
C LEU A 89 -9.86 -16.50 -12.11
N GLU A 90 -10.54 -17.60 -12.44
CA GLU A 90 -11.67 -18.08 -11.63
C GLU A 90 -11.23 -18.43 -10.21
N GLU A 91 -10.12 -19.15 -10.05
CA GLU A 91 -9.59 -19.52 -8.74
C GLU A 91 -9.05 -18.29 -7.98
N SER A 92 -8.40 -17.36 -8.67
CA SER A 92 -7.95 -16.09 -8.07
C SER A 92 -9.13 -15.27 -7.52
N MET A 93 -10.22 -15.18 -8.29
CA MET A 93 -11.45 -14.51 -7.87
C MET A 93 -12.14 -15.24 -6.70
N LYS A 94 -12.21 -16.57 -6.74
CA LYS A 94 -12.76 -17.37 -5.63
C LYS A 94 -12.00 -17.11 -4.34
N LEU A 95 -10.66 -17.08 -4.37
CA LEU A 95 -9.87 -16.79 -3.19
C LEU A 95 -10.11 -15.37 -2.66
N ALA A 96 -10.06 -14.35 -3.54
CA ALA A 96 -10.25 -12.97 -3.12
C ALA A 96 -11.66 -12.71 -2.54
N THR A 97 -12.68 -13.34 -3.11
CA THR A 97 -14.09 -13.18 -2.68
C THR A 97 -14.43 -13.86 -1.35
N GLN A 98 -13.54 -14.69 -0.81
CA GLN A 98 -13.66 -15.18 0.57
C GLN A 98 -13.46 -14.07 1.61
N PHE A 99 -12.74 -13.00 1.26
CA PHE A 99 -12.33 -11.96 2.20
C PHE A 99 -13.02 -10.61 1.94
N ALA A 100 -13.50 -10.35 0.73
CA ALA A 100 -14.24 -9.12 0.42
C ALA A 100 -15.28 -9.32 -0.69
N ASN A 101 -16.32 -8.48 -0.70
CA ASN A 101 -17.29 -8.46 -1.81
C ASN A 101 -16.76 -7.69 -3.02
N ASN A 102 -15.92 -6.69 -2.79
CA ASN A 102 -15.32 -5.84 -3.82
C ASN A 102 -13.87 -6.28 -4.03
N ILE A 103 -13.55 -6.65 -5.26
CA ILE A 103 -12.23 -7.17 -5.67
C ILE A 103 -11.60 -6.16 -6.61
N LEU A 104 -10.29 -5.98 -6.45
CA LEU A 104 -9.47 -5.14 -7.30
C LEU A 104 -8.55 -6.04 -8.13
N LEU A 105 -8.60 -5.85 -9.45
CA LEU A 105 -7.67 -6.48 -10.39
C LEU A 105 -6.74 -5.40 -10.93
N GLU A 106 -5.43 -5.55 -10.78
CA GLU A 106 -4.44 -4.54 -11.15
C GLU A 106 -3.42 -5.09 -12.15
N GLU A 107 -2.92 -4.23 -13.03
CA GLU A 107 -1.75 -4.58 -13.84
C GLU A 107 -0.57 -4.95 -12.93
N PHE A 108 0.14 -6.02 -13.28
CA PHE A 108 1.32 -6.42 -12.54
C PHE A 108 2.50 -5.53 -12.94
N ILE A 109 2.99 -4.73 -11.99
CA ILE A 109 4.21 -3.95 -12.17
C ILE A 109 5.41 -4.80 -11.72
N GLU A 110 6.10 -5.40 -12.68
CA GLU A 110 7.37 -6.09 -12.45
C GLU A 110 8.45 -5.09 -12.00
N GLY A 111 9.30 -5.49 -11.05
CA GLY A 111 10.36 -4.66 -10.52
C GLY A 111 10.48 -4.70 -9.00
N ARG A 112 10.81 -3.56 -8.39
CA ARG A 112 11.16 -3.45 -6.96
C ARG A 112 9.96 -3.02 -6.13
N GLU A 113 9.91 -3.43 -4.87
CA GLU A 113 8.93 -2.95 -3.89
C GLU A 113 9.58 -2.00 -2.91
N LEU A 114 9.10 -0.75 -2.89
CA LEU A 114 9.68 0.33 -2.11
C LEU A 114 8.56 1.01 -1.30
N SER A 115 8.85 1.31 -0.05
CA SER A 115 7.92 1.98 0.86
C SER A 115 8.50 3.29 1.36
N VAL A 116 7.63 4.29 1.50
CA VAL A 116 7.96 5.59 2.08
C VAL A 116 7.07 5.81 3.30
N GLY A 117 7.67 5.92 4.48
CA GLY A 117 6.98 6.35 5.68
C GLY A 117 6.86 7.87 5.70
N ILE A 118 5.72 8.40 6.12
CA ILE A 118 5.54 9.83 6.40
C ILE A 118 5.20 9.96 7.88
N VAL A 119 5.88 10.87 8.57
CA VAL A 119 5.61 11.24 9.97
C VAL A 119 5.66 12.76 10.05
N GLN A 120 4.62 13.39 10.62
CA GLN A 120 4.51 14.85 10.71
C GLN A 120 4.67 15.55 9.34
N GLY A 121 4.17 14.95 8.26
CA GLY A 121 4.31 15.48 6.90
C GLY A 121 5.74 15.43 6.34
N VAL A 122 6.67 14.75 7.01
CA VAL A 122 8.05 14.56 6.56
C VAL A 122 8.24 13.12 6.06
N PRO A 123 8.70 12.92 4.81
CA PRO A 123 9.08 11.62 4.31
C PRO A 123 10.33 11.09 5.02
N LEU A 124 10.28 9.84 5.45
CA LEU A 124 11.41 9.13 6.03
C LEU A 124 12.30 8.52 4.92
N PRO A 125 13.52 8.04 5.26
CA PRO A 125 14.33 7.26 4.35
C PRO A 125 13.54 6.09 3.73
N ILE A 126 13.72 5.89 2.43
CA ILE A 126 13.01 4.86 1.67
C ILE A 126 13.51 3.48 2.11
N LEU A 127 12.56 2.57 2.31
CA LEU A 127 12.85 1.18 2.62
C LEU A 127 12.48 0.30 1.43
N GLU A 128 13.39 -0.59 1.05
CA GLU A 128 13.14 -1.63 0.06
C GLU A 128 12.77 -2.94 0.73
N ILE A 129 11.76 -3.60 0.18
CA ILE A 129 11.31 -4.92 0.59
C ILE A 129 11.78 -5.92 -0.47
N ILE A 130 12.61 -6.88 -0.06
CA ILE A 130 13.08 -7.96 -0.93
C ILE A 130 12.50 -9.27 -0.38
N PRO A 131 11.33 -9.70 -0.88
CA PRO A 131 10.75 -10.98 -0.47
C PRO A 131 11.57 -12.16 -1.02
N LYS A 132 11.53 -13.29 -0.31
CA LYS A 132 12.06 -14.56 -0.84
C LYS A 132 11.17 -15.18 -1.92
N HIS A 133 9.89 -14.85 -1.90
CA HIS A 133 8.94 -15.21 -2.94
C HIS A 133 8.88 -14.14 -4.03
N GLU A 134 8.18 -14.44 -5.13
CA GLU A 134 7.98 -13.50 -6.23
C GLU A 134 7.14 -12.27 -5.82
N ILE A 135 6.30 -12.40 -4.78
CA ILE A 135 5.47 -11.34 -4.23
C ILE A 135 5.63 -11.22 -2.72
N TYR A 136 5.42 -10.02 -2.17
CA TYR A 136 5.42 -9.79 -0.73
C TYR A 136 4.10 -10.23 -0.08
N ASP A 137 3.95 -11.55 0.03
CA ASP A 137 2.77 -12.22 0.59
C ASP A 137 2.71 -12.20 2.13
N TYR A 138 1.65 -12.80 2.69
CA TYR A 138 1.46 -12.88 4.13
C TYR A 138 2.60 -13.63 4.83
N GLU A 139 3.11 -14.70 4.23
CA GLU A 139 4.21 -15.48 4.80
C GLU A 139 5.48 -14.64 4.88
N CYS A 140 5.77 -13.85 3.84
CA CYS A 140 6.86 -12.90 3.80
C CYS A 140 6.78 -11.81 4.88
N LYS A 141 5.56 -11.37 5.23
CA LYS A 141 5.31 -10.30 6.22
C LYS A 141 5.51 -10.74 7.67
N TYR A 142 5.20 -12.00 8.00
CA TYR A 142 5.10 -12.45 9.39
C TYR A 142 6.04 -13.59 9.76
N THR A 143 6.77 -14.15 8.80
CA THR A 143 7.75 -15.21 9.05
C THR A 143 9.17 -14.65 9.00
N ASP A 144 9.91 -14.84 10.09
CA ASP A 144 11.29 -14.36 10.18
C ASP A 144 12.17 -14.96 9.08
N GLY A 145 12.95 -14.10 8.44
CA GLY A 145 13.86 -14.49 7.36
C GLY A 145 13.19 -14.70 5.99
N MET A 146 11.89 -14.43 5.83
CA MET A 146 11.20 -14.51 4.53
C MET A 146 11.25 -13.21 3.72
N SER A 147 11.77 -12.11 4.29
CA SER A 147 12.03 -10.85 3.58
C SER A 147 13.25 -10.16 4.14
N GLU A 148 14.07 -9.61 3.25
CA GLU A 148 15.13 -8.66 3.58
C GLU A 148 14.58 -7.24 3.45
N TYR A 149 15.00 -6.36 4.37
CA TYR A 149 14.61 -4.96 4.37
C TYR A 149 15.86 -4.08 4.31
N ILE A 150 15.99 -3.31 3.23
CA ILE A 150 17.13 -2.41 3.05
C ILE A 150 16.68 -0.98 3.29
N VAL A 151 17.28 -0.32 4.28
CA VAL A 151 16.99 1.08 4.61
C VAL A 151 18.28 1.82 5.03
N PRO A 152 18.64 2.95 4.40
CA PRO A 152 18.04 3.50 3.18
C PRO A 152 18.18 2.56 1.97
N ALA A 153 17.17 2.52 1.11
CA ALA A 153 17.17 1.74 -0.13
C ALA A 153 18.35 2.15 -1.04
N LYS A 154 18.93 1.17 -1.74
CA LYS A 154 20.03 1.41 -2.70
C LYS A 154 19.45 1.80 -4.06
N ILE A 155 19.16 3.09 -4.22
CA ILE A 155 18.53 3.68 -5.42
C ILE A 155 19.25 4.96 -5.84
N GLU A 156 19.04 5.39 -7.08
CA GLU A 156 19.50 6.70 -7.54
C GLU A 156 18.79 7.83 -6.79
N LYS A 157 19.50 8.95 -6.60
CA LYS A 157 18.96 10.10 -5.86
C LYS A 157 17.73 10.71 -6.53
N SER A 158 17.66 10.66 -7.86
CA SER A 158 16.51 11.07 -8.68
C SER A 158 15.25 10.28 -8.31
N LEU A 159 15.36 8.95 -8.24
CA LEU A 159 14.27 8.06 -7.86
C LEU A 159 13.86 8.26 -6.40
N GLU A 160 14.82 8.48 -5.50
CA GLU A 160 14.53 8.78 -4.09
C GLU A 160 13.66 10.05 -3.94
N ILE A 161 14.06 11.12 -4.62
CA ILE A 161 13.32 12.40 -4.62
C ILE A 161 11.92 12.20 -5.20
N GLU A 162 11.80 11.46 -6.30
CA GLU A 162 10.51 11.23 -6.95
C GLU A 162 9.57 10.39 -6.07
N LEU A 163 10.06 9.31 -5.45
CA LEU A 163 9.27 8.50 -4.52
C LEU A 163 8.78 9.31 -3.31
N GLN A 164 9.65 10.13 -2.70
CA GLN A 164 9.25 10.99 -1.58
C GLN A 164 8.22 12.04 -2.01
N ARG A 165 8.39 12.64 -3.20
CA ARG A 165 7.44 13.59 -3.77
C ARG A 165 6.08 12.93 -4.01
N GLN A 166 6.06 11.78 -4.67
CA GLN A 166 4.86 11.00 -4.95
C GLN A 166 4.15 10.55 -3.67
N ALA A 167 4.90 10.10 -2.65
CA ALA A 167 4.37 9.71 -1.36
C ALA A 167 3.68 10.88 -0.64
N LEU A 168 4.27 12.08 -0.66
CA LEU A 168 3.65 13.28 -0.08
C LEU A 168 2.36 13.65 -0.79
N ILE A 169 2.33 13.59 -2.12
CA ILE A 169 1.12 13.89 -2.87
C ILE A 169 0.04 12.83 -2.56
N ALA A 170 0.40 11.54 -2.52
CA ALA A 170 -0.52 10.47 -2.16
C ALA A 170 -1.12 10.67 -0.76
N PHE A 171 -0.27 10.96 0.24
CA PHE A 171 -0.68 11.26 1.61
C PHE A 171 -1.66 12.43 1.70
N ASN A 172 -1.32 13.55 1.05
CA ASN A 172 -2.14 14.75 1.06
C ASN A 172 -3.44 14.58 0.26
N SER A 173 -3.43 13.81 -0.83
CA SER A 173 -4.61 13.56 -1.68
C SER A 173 -5.75 12.87 -0.94
N LEU A 174 -5.43 12.13 0.12
CA LEU A 174 -6.38 11.43 0.99
C LEU A 174 -6.59 12.15 2.32
N SER A 175 -6.05 13.37 2.47
CA SER A 175 -6.08 14.16 3.70
C SER A 175 -5.51 13.39 4.90
N CYS A 176 -4.53 12.52 4.68
CA CYS A 176 -3.93 11.76 5.78
C CYS A 176 -3.21 12.67 6.76
N GLU A 177 -3.14 12.24 8.01
CA GLU A 177 -2.58 13.01 9.11
C GLU A 177 -1.65 12.15 9.96
N HIS A 178 -0.83 12.82 10.78
CA HIS A 178 0.08 12.24 11.76
C HIS A 178 1.19 11.36 11.15
N TYR A 179 0.84 10.19 10.64
CA TYR A 179 1.78 9.24 10.05
C TYR A 179 1.09 8.25 9.11
N SER A 180 1.85 7.71 8.16
CA SER A 180 1.40 6.65 7.26
C SER A 180 2.60 5.93 6.62
N ARG A 181 2.31 4.83 5.92
CA ARG A 181 3.25 4.18 5.00
C ARG A 181 2.63 4.11 3.62
N ILE A 182 3.34 4.57 2.60
CA ILE A 182 2.92 4.54 1.20
C ILE A 182 3.78 3.51 0.49
N ASP A 183 3.13 2.58 -0.20
CA ASP A 183 3.78 1.43 -0.82
C ASP A 183 3.74 1.55 -2.35
N PHE A 184 4.91 1.32 -2.96
CA PHE A 184 5.15 1.49 -4.40
C PHE A 184 5.72 0.22 -5.02
N ARG A 185 5.31 -0.03 -6.26
CA ARG A 185 6.10 -0.84 -7.21
C ARG A 185 6.90 0.11 -8.08
N VAL A 186 8.18 -0.19 -8.31
CA VAL A 186 9.02 0.57 -9.23
C VAL A 186 9.44 -0.34 -10.37
N ASP A 187 9.09 0.04 -11.59
CA ASP A 187 9.38 -0.76 -12.78
C ASP A 187 10.86 -0.71 -13.17
N LYS A 188 11.21 -1.50 -14.20
CA LYS A 188 12.58 -1.57 -14.75
C LYS A 188 13.09 -0.24 -15.31
N ASP A 189 12.19 0.68 -15.66
CA ASP A 189 12.52 2.00 -16.21
C ASP A 189 12.59 3.07 -15.09
N GLY A 190 12.42 2.65 -13.82
CA GLY A 190 12.53 3.51 -12.65
C GLY A 190 11.26 4.31 -12.36
N ILE A 191 10.11 3.94 -12.94
CA ILE A 191 8.85 4.65 -12.73
C ILE A 191 8.13 4.09 -11.50
N PRO A 192 7.79 4.93 -10.50
CA PRO A 192 7.06 4.48 -9.31
C PRO A 192 5.54 4.46 -9.53
N TYR A 193 4.89 3.42 -9.02
CA TYR A 193 3.44 3.21 -9.04
C TYR A 193 2.96 2.94 -7.62
N CYS A 194 2.27 3.91 -7.02
CA CYS A 194 1.66 3.81 -5.69
C CYS A 194 0.48 2.82 -5.76
N PHE A 195 0.47 1.77 -4.94
CA PHE A 195 -0.64 0.80 -4.96
C PHE A 195 -1.48 0.80 -3.68
N GLU A 196 -0.97 1.32 -2.56
CA GLU A 196 -1.75 1.55 -1.35
C GLU A 196 -1.08 2.55 -0.40
N ILE A 197 -1.90 3.06 0.52
CA ILE A 197 -1.47 3.80 1.71
C ILE A 197 -1.98 3.07 2.95
N ASN A 198 -1.14 2.96 3.97
CA ASN A 198 -1.50 2.45 5.28
C ASN A 198 -1.47 3.58 6.29
N THR A 199 -2.65 3.96 6.81
CA THR A 199 -2.82 5.05 7.80
C THR A 199 -2.59 4.62 9.24
N LEU A 200 -2.42 3.31 9.48
CA LEU A 200 -2.10 2.73 10.78
C LEU A 200 -1.03 1.63 10.61
N PRO A 201 0.17 1.99 10.12
CA PRO A 201 1.23 1.01 9.93
C PRO A 201 1.67 0.41 11.27
N GLY A 202 2.16 -0.82 11.22
CA GLY A 202 2.64 -1.52 12.41
C GLY A 202 3.74 -0.76 13.15
N MET A 203 3.80 -0.99 14.47
CA MET A 203 4.75 -0.36 15.39
C MET A 203 5.51 -1.41 16.23
N THR A 204 5.79 -2.57 15.64
CA THR A 204 6.61 -3.64 16.25
C THR A 204 8.08 -3.51 15.83
N SER A 205 8.98 -4.29 16.43
CA SER A 205 10.39 -4.38 16.04
C SER A 205 10.61 -4.77 14.57
N HIS A 206 9.65 -5.46 13.95
CA HIS A 206 9.72 -5.88 12.55
C HIS A 206 9.08 -4.87 11.59
N SER A 207 8.37 -3.86 12.12
CA SER A 207 7.57 -2.93 11.33
C SER A 207 8.42 -1.91 10.57
N LEU A 208 7.90 -1.48 9.41
CA LEU A 208 8.68 -0.72 8.43
C LEU A 208 8.91 0.74 8.85
N VAL A 209 7.89 1.43 9.38
CA VAL A 209 8.02 2.83 9.79
C VAL A 209 9.06 3.02 10.91
N PRO A 210 9.10 2.19 11.97
CA PRO A 210 10.21 2.23 12.94
C PRO A 210 11.60 2.04 12.33
N LYS A 211 11.76 1.12 11.36
CA LYS A 211 13.05 0.90 10.66
C LYS A 211 13.47 2.13 9.85
N MET A 212 12.53 2.75 9.13
CA MET A 212 12.77 4.00 8.39
C MET A 212 13.16 5.15 9.32
N ALA A 213 12.46 5.29 10.46
CA ALA A 213 12.74 6.32 11.44
C ALA A 213 14.15 6.15 12.06
N ALA A 214 14.52 4.92 12.43
CA ALA A 214 15.83 4.59 12.98
C ALA A 214 16.97 4.89 12.00
N ALA A 215 16.76 4.67 10.70
CA ALA A 215 17.73 5.03 9.66
C ALA A 215 17.98 6.55 9.56
N ASN A 216 17.07 7.37 10.11
CA ASN A 216 17.21 8.82 10.24
C ASN A 216 17.54 9.27 11.68
N GLY A 217 18.01 8.35 12.53
CA GLY A 217 18.42 8.64 13.91
C GLY A 217 17.27 8.74 14.94
N ILE A 218 16.01 8.58 14.53
CA ILE A 218 14.85 8.67 15.41
C ILE A 218 14.64 7.32 16.10
N GLN A 219 14.79 7.29 17.42
CA GLN A 219 14.60 6.07 18.21
C GLN A 219 13.11 5.71 18.34
N PHE A 220 12.80 4.45 18.62
CA PHE A 220 11.42 3.97 18.70
C PHE A 220 10.55 4.78 19.69
N ASN A 221 11.05 5.01 20.90
CA ASN A 221 10.30 5.78 21.92
C ASN A 221 10.09 7.24 21.48
N GLU A 222 11.08 7.83 20.80
CA GLU A 222 10.96 9.19 20.26
C GLU A 222 9.92 9.25 19.13
N LEU A 223 9.90 8.26 18.24
CA LEU A 223 8.88 8.13 17.21
C LEU A 223 7.47 8.03 17.82
N VAL A 224 7.30 7.20 18.86
CA VAL A 224 6.02 7.06 19.57
C VAL A 224 5.61 8.39 20.22
N ASP A 225 6.54 9.08 20.88
CA ASP A 225 6.29 10.39 21.49
C ASP A 225 5.88 11.44 20.45
N ILE A 226 6.52 11.46 19.28
CA ILE A 226 6.16 12.33 18.16
C ILE A 226 4.70 12.04 17.76
N ILE A 227 4.35 10.78 17.50
CA ILE A 227 3.01 10.39 17.05
C ILE A 227 1.94 10.75 18.09
N ILE A 228 2.20 10.51 19.38
CA ILE A 228 1.27 10.88 20.46
C ILE A 228 1.07 12.39 20.51
N LYS A 229 2.16 13.18 20.44
CA LYS A 229 2.08 14.65 20.47
C LYS A 229 1.28 15.23 19.31
N LEU A 230 1.30 14.59 18.14
CA LEU A 230 0.50 15.05 16.99
C LEU A 230 -1.01 14.94 17.24
N ALA A 231 -1.44 14.01 18.09
CA ALA A 231 -2.84 13.83 18.45
C ALA A 231 -3.32 14.77 19.58
N LEU A 232 -2.41 15.45 20.29
CA LEU A 232 -2.69 16.31 21.45
C LEU A 232 -2.95 17.77 21.03
#